data_AF-A0A2N5A7A5-F1
#
_entry.id   AF-A0A2N5A7A5-F1
#
_cell.length_a   1.000
_cell.length_b   1.000
_cell.length_c   1.000
_cell.angle_alpha   90.00
_cell.angle_beta   90.00
_cell.angle_gamma   90.00
#
_symmetry.space_group_name_H-M   'P 1'
#
loop_
_entity.id
_entity.type
_entity.pdbx_description
1 polymer ?
#
loop_
_entity_poly.entity_id
_entity_poly.type
_entity_poly.pdbx_seq_one_letter_code
_entity_poly.pdbx_strand_id
1 'polypeptide(L)'
;VMGALGIGLIIFVDNPWVAGISVLLWGIGASLGFPLTISAASDTGPDAPKRVSVVAITGYLAFLVGPPLLGFLGEHFDLRSAMMVVLGLVMVAALVARAVAKPQSEPVMENS
;
A
#
# COMPACT_ATOMS: atom_id res chain seq x y z
N VAL A 1 -7.42 2.22 2.23
CA VAL A 1 -8.13 2.97 3.29
C VAL A 1 -7.75 2.47 4.68
N MET A 2 -8.02 1.20 5.02
CA MET A 2 -7.68 0.65 6.35
C MET A 2 -6.21 0.81 6.74
N GLY A 3 -5.28 0.57 5.82
CA GLY A 3 -3.85 0.77 6.09
C GLY A 3 -3.47 2.22 6.39
N ALA A 4 -4.04 3.18 5.66
CA ALA A 4 -3.80 4.60 5.89
C ALA A 4 -4.40 5.08 7.23
N LEU A 5 -5.57 4.56 7.60
CA LEU A 5 -6.19 4.83 8.90
C LEU A 5 -5.33 4.29 10.06
N GLY A 6 -4.80 3.06 9.92
CA GLY A 6 -3.88 2.48 10.90
C GLY A 6 -2.63 3.32 11.09
N ILE A 7 -1.97 3.74 10.00
CA ILE A 7 -0.78 4.60 10.08
C ILE A 7 -1.13 5.98 10.67
N GLY A 8 -2.27 6.57 10.31
CA GLY A 8 -2.72 7.84 10.90
C GLY A 8 -2.91 7.74 12.42
N LEU A 9 -3.59 6.69 12.89
CA LEU A 9 -3.80 6.48 14.32
C LEU A 9 -2.48 6.31 15.09
N ILE A 10 -1.50 5.60 14.53
CA ILE A 10 -0.19 5.40 15.18
C ILE A 10 0.62 6.70 15.32
N ILE A 11 0.43 7.66 14.41
CA ILE A 11 1.16 8.93 14.41
C ILE A 11 0.54 9.94 15.39
N PHE A 12 -0.80 9.99 15.45
CA PHE A 12 -1.52 11.05 16.17
C PHE A 12 -2.05 10.64 17.54
N VAL A 13 -2.02 9.36 17.90
CA VAL A 13 -2.56 8.87 19.18
C VAL A 13 -1.48 8.21 20.04
N ASP A 14 -1.14 8.87 21.14
CA ASP A 14 -0.20 8.38 22.15
C ASP A 14 -0.87 7.45 23.18
N ASN A 15 -1.36 6.31 22.71
CA ASN A 15 -1.93 5.27 23.58
C ASN A 15 -1.48 3.87 23.11
N PRO A 16 -0.84 3.05 23.98
CA PRO A 16 -0.34 1.72 23.63
C PRO A 16 -1.42 0.77 23.08
N TRP A 17 -2.65 0.84 23.59
CA TRP A 17 -3.76 0.03 23.11
C TRP A 17 -4.18 0.44 21.70
N VAL A 18 -4.20 1.75 21.44
CA VAL A 18 -4.50 2.29 20.11
C VAL A 18 -3.38 1.95 19.13
N ALA A 19 -2.12 1.97 19.56
CA ALA A 19 -0.99 1.53 18.74
C ALA A 19 -1.14 0.06 18.30
N GLY A 20 -1.58 -0.82 19.21
CA GLY A 20 -1.89 -2.21 18.87
C GLY A 20 -2.97 -2.34 17.79
N ILE A 21 -4.10 -1.63 17.94
CA ILE A 21 -5.18 -1.61 16.93
C ILE A 21 -4.69 -1.02 15.61
N SER A 22 -3.87 0.03 15.67
CA SER A 22 -3.28 0.71 14.52
C SER A 22 -2.42 -0.23 13.67
N VAL A 23 -1.56 -1.03 14.32
CA VAL A 23 -0.73 -2.04 13.66
C VAL A 23 -1.59 -3.14 13.02
N LEU A 24 -2.67 -3.56 13.68
CA LEU A 24 -3.61 -4.53 13.10
C LEU A 24 -4.28 -3.99 11.84
N LEU A 25 -4.81 -2.77 11.89
CA LEU A 25 -5.42 -2.10 10.73
C LEU A 25 -4.43 -1.89 9.59
N TRP A 26 -3.20 -1.52 9.94
CA TRP A 26 -2.10 -1.41 8.98
C TRP A 26 -1.78 -2.76 8.33
N GLY A 27 -1.64 -3.81 9.12
CA GLY A 27 -1.36 -5.18 8.66
C GLY A 27 -2.45 -5.73 7.74
N ILE A 28 -3.74 -5.53 8.07
CA ILE A 28 -4.86 -5.93 7.20
C ILE A 28 -4.82 -5.17 5.87
N GLY A 29 -4.53 -3.87 5.90
CA GLY A 29 -4.39 -3.08 4.68
C GLY A 29 -3.22 -3.54 3.81
N ALA A 30 -2.09 -3.87 4.43
CA ALA A 30 -0.87 -4.30 3.75
C ALA A 30 -1.01 -5.72 3.16
N SER A 31 -1.65 -6.65 3.86
CA SER A 31 -1.82 -8.04 3.40
C SER A 31 -2.68 -8.14 2.14
N LEU A 32 -3.66 -7.24 1.98
CA LEU A 32 -4.46 -7.13 0.75
C LEU A 32 -3.69 -6.45 -0.39
N GLY A 33 -2.71 -5.60 -0.08
CA GLY A 33 -1.93 -4.88 -1.10
C GLY A 33 -1.24 -5.82 -2.08
N PHE A 34 -0.56 -6.85 -1.58
CA PHE A 34 0.13 -7.84 -2.42
C PHE A 34 -0.78 -8.56 -3.43
N PRO A 35 -1.82 -9.32 -3.00
CA PRO A 35 -2.70 -10.04 -3.92
C PRO A 35 -3.47 -9.10 -4.88
N LEU A 36 -3.83 -7.90 -4.43
CA LEU A 36 -4.48 -6.90 -5.28
C LEU A 36 -3.53 -6.35 -6.35
N THR A 37 -2.27 -6.08 -6.00
CA THR A 37 -1.28 -5.61 -6.99
C THR A 37 -0.95 -6.68 -8.01
N ILE A 38 -0.87 -7.96 -7.62
CA ILE A 38 -0.67 -9.06 -8.57
C ILE A 38 -1.87 -9.23 -9.49
N SER A 39 -3.12 -9.20 -8.97
CA SER A 39 -4.33 -9.26 -9.81
C SER A 39 -4.42 -8.08 -10.77
N ALA A 40 -4.15 -6.86 -10.29
CA ALA A 40 -4.10 -5.70 -11.16
C ALA A 40 -3.01 -5.85 -12.23
N ALA A 41 -1.86 -6.43 -11.87
CA ALA A 41 -0.75 -6.69 -12.78
C ALA A 41 -1.02 -7.83 -13.77
N SER A 42 -1.93 -8.75 -13.51
CA SER A 42 -2.33 -9.76 -14.50
C SER A 42 -3.32 -9.19 -15.52
N ASP A 43 -4.23 -8.32 -15.08
CA ASP A 43 -5.44 -7.98 -15.85
C ASP A 43 -5.27 -6.84 -16.87
N THR A 44 -4.12 -6.15 -16.90
CA THR A 44 -3.91 -4.93 -17.70
C THR A 44 -3.14 -5.15 -19.02
N GLY A 45 -3.65 -6.01 -19.90
CA GLY A 45 -3.18 -6.16 -21.28
C GLY A 45 -2.32 -7.41 -21.54
N PRO A 46 -1.70 -7.52 -22.74
CA PRO A 46 -0.94 -8.71 -23.12
C PRO A 46 0.31 -8.92 -22.25
N ASP A 47 0.80 -10.16 -22.19
CA ASP A 47 1.99 -10.58 -21.45
C ASP A 47 1.95 -10.39 -19.92
N ALA A 48 0.89 -10.89 -19.29
CA ALA A 48 0.72 -10.91 -17.82
C ALA A 48 1.97 -11.38 -17.03
N PRO A 49 2.70 -12.45 -17.41
CA PRO A 49 3.86 -12.92 -16.64
C PRO A 49 4.98 -11.86 -16.53
N LYS A 50 5.23 -11.10 -17.60
CA LYS A 50 6.28 -10.08 -17.62
C LYS A 50 5.93 -8.93 -16.68
N ARG A 51 4.66 -8.52 -16.64
CA ARG A 51 4.18 -7.40 -15.81
C ARG A 51 4.14 -7.78 -14.33
N VAL A 52 3.70 -8.99 -14.01
CA VAL A 52 3.78 -9.56 -12.66
C VAL A 52 5.23 -9.60 -12.16
N SER A 53 6.18 -9.97 -13.03
CA SER A 53 7.61 -9.96 -12.70
C SER A 53 8.13 -8.55 -12.35
N VAL A 54 7.77 -7.54 -13.14
CA VAL A 54 8.14 -6.13 -12.84
C VAL A 54 7.57 -5.68 -11.50
N VAL A 55 6.31 -6.02 -11.19
CA VAL A 55 5.69 -5.70 -9.90
C VAL A 55 6.41 -6.41 -8.75
N ALA A 56 6.76 -7.68 -8.90
CA ALA A 56 7.49 -8.43 -7.88
C ALA A 56 8.89 -7.85 -7.62
N ILE A 57 9.65 -7.54 -8.66
CA ILE A 57 10.99 -6.91 -8.53
C ILE A 57 10.88 -5.55 -7.83
N THR A 58 9.87 -4.75 -8.19
CA THR A 58 9.62 -3.45 -7.55
C THR A 58 9.30 -3.63 -6.07
N GLY A 59 8.46 -4.62 -5.73
CA GLY A 59 8.16 -4.97 -4.34
C GLY A 59 9.38 -5.41 -3.55
N TYR A 60 10.26 -6.23 -4.14
CA TYR A 60 11.51 -6.64 -3.52
C TYR A 60 12.47 -5.48 -3.30
N LEU A 61 12.61 -4.57 -4.28
CA LEU A 61 13.42 -3.36 -4.12
C LEU A 61 12.86 -2.48 -3.00
N ALA A 62 11.53 -2.30 -2.95
CA ALA A 62 10.89 -1.52 -1.90
C ALA A 62 11.13 -2.12 -0.50
N PHE A 63 11.07 -3.46 -0.36
CA PHE A 63 11.38 -4.12 0.91
C PHE A 63 12.86 -4.13 1.25
N LEU A 64 13.74 -4.11 0.26
CA LEU A 64 15.18 -4.04 0.50
C LEU A 64 15.62 -2.64 0.96
N VAL A 65 15.07 -1.60 0.32
CA VAL A 65 15.44 -0.20 0.58
C VAL A 65 14.63 0.41 1.73
N GLY A 66 13.38 0.00 1.92
CA GLY A 66 12.46 0.58 2.88
C GLY A 66 12.95 0.53 4.33
N PRO A 67 13.27 -0.64 4.91
CA PRO A 67 13.70 -0.74 6.30
C PRO A 67 14.99 0.03 6.60
N PRO A 68 16.08 -0.04 5.79
CA PRO A 68 17.26 0.78 6.00
C PRO A 68 16.98 2.28 5.93
N LEU A 69 16.18 2.72 4.96
CA LEU A 69 15.81 4.13 4.80
C LEU A 69 15.01 4.65 6.00
N LEU A 70 14.04 3.86 6.48
CA LEU A 70 13.25 4.20 7.66
C LEU A 70 14.07 4.17 8.95
N GLY A 71 15.00 3.22 9.08
CA GLY A 71 15.92 3.14 10.22
C GLY A 71 16.82 4.38 10.28
N PHE A 72 17.46 4.72 9.16
CA PHE A 72 18.28 5.93 9.05
C PHE A 72 17.48 7.20 9.39
N LEU A 73 16.25 7.30 8.89
CA LEU A 73 15.39 8.45 9.16
C LEU A 73 14.95 8.51 10.64
N GLY A 74 14.69 7.35 11.26
CA GLY A 74 14.35 7.24 12.67
C GLY A 74 15.50 7.65 13.61
N GLU A 75 16.75 7.37 13.23
CA GLU A 75 17.93 7.79 13.98
C GLU A 75 18.13 9.32 13.97
N HIS A 76 17.75 9.99 12.88
CA HIS A 76 17.99 11.43 12.68
C HIS A 76 16.80 12.33 13.05
N PHE A 77 15.56 11.87 12.84
CA PHE A 77 14.35 12.71 12.91
C PHE A 77 13.26 12.17 13.84
N ASP A 78 13.59 11.18 14.68
CA ASP A 78 12.66 10.50 15.59
C ASP A 78 11.70 9.53 14.88
N LEU A 79 11.30 8.45 15.57
CA LEU A 79 10.59 7.32 14.96
C LEU A 79 9.21 7.73 14.41
N ARG A 80 8.56 8.71 15.04
CA ARG A 80 7.27 9.24 14.59
C ARG A 80 7.38 9.96 13.24
N SER A 81 8.47 10.70 13.02
CA SER A 81 8.70 11.38 11.74
C SER A 81 8.94 10.39 10.61
N ALA A 82 9.65 9.29 10.87
CA ALA A 82 9.84 8.23 9.89
C ALA A 82 8.51 7.61 9.42
N MET A 83 7.52 7.48 10.32
CA MET A 83 6.18 7.00 9.96
C MET A 83 5.40 7.96 9.07
N MET A 84 5.68 9.28 9.10
CA MET A 84 5.06 10.23 8.17
C MET A 84 5.48 9.98 6.71
N VAL A 85 6.71 9.54 6.49
CA VAL A 85 7.17 9.16 5.14
C VAL A 85 6.39 7.95 4.63
N VAL A 86 6.16 6.95 5.49
CA VAL A 86 5.32 5.79 5.16
C VAL A 86 3.90 6.23 4.82
N LEU A 87 3.31 7.12 5.62
CA LEU A 87 1.97 7.66 5.35
C LEU A 87 1.92 8.38 4.00
N GLY A 88 2.92 9.21 3.71
CA GLY A 88 3.04 9.93 2.44
C GLY A 88 3.08 8.99 1.25
N LEU A 89 3.91 7.94 1.31
CA LEU A 89 3.98 6.92 0.25
C LEU A 89 2.65 6.18 0.05
N VAL A 90 1.98 5.80 1.13
CA VAL A 90 0.66 5.13 1.07
C VAL A 90 -0.39 6.07 0.48
N MET A 91 -0.37 7.36 0.81
CA MET A 91 -1.27 8.36 0.24
C MET A 91 -1.03 8.56 -1.26
N VAL A 92 0.23 8.69 -1.69
CA VAL A 92 0.58 8.78 -3.11
C VAL A 92 0.11 7.53 -3.87
N ALA A 93 0.38 6.34 -3.33
CA ALA A 93 -0.08 5.08 -3.92
C ALA A 93 -1.62 5.04 -4.04
N ALA A 94 -2.34 5.48 -3.00
CA ALA A 94 -3.80 5.55 -3.03
C ALA A 94 -4.33 6.55 -4.08
N LEU A 95 -3.69 7.71 -4.24
CA LEU A 95 -4.05 8.70 -5.24
C LEU A 95 -3.82 8.18 -6.66
N VAL A 96 -2.65 7.58 -6.92
CA VAL A 96 -2.33 6.98 -8.22
C VAL A 96 -3.30 5.84 -8.54
N ALA A 97 -3.59 4.96 -7.58
CA ALA A 97 -4.55 3.88 -7.77
C ALA A 97 -5.94 4.40 -8.13
N ARG A 98 -6.40 5.48 -7.48
CA ARG A 98 -7.69 6.13 -7.81
C ARG A 98 -7.68 6.78 -9.19
N ALA A 99 -6.57 7.40 -9.58
CA ALA A 99 -6.44 8.06 -10.88
C ALA A 99 -6.44 7.07 -12.05
N VAL A 100 -5.99 5.84 -11.82
CA VAL A 100 -5.82 4.81 -12.87
C VAL A 100 -6.97 3.78 -12.87
N ALA A 101 -7.85 3.79 -11.86
CA ALA A 101 -9.01 2.92 -11.80
C ALA A 101 -9.97 3.18 -12.99
N LYS A 102 -10.13 2.20 -13.88
CA LYS A 102 -11.13 2.25 -14.97
C LYS A 102 -12.55 2.07 -14.41
N PRO A 103 -13.57 2.76 -14.94
CA PRO A 103 -14.97 2.47 -14.64
C PRO A 103 -15.29 1.02 -15.01
N GLN A 104 -16.01 0.30 -14.16
CA GLN A 104 -16.54 -1.02 -14.48
C GLN A 104 -17.43 -0.92 -15.72
N SER A 105 -17.07 -1.61 -16.80
CA SER A 105 -17.96 -1.79 -17.94
C SER A 105 -19.21 -2.52 -17.44
N GLU A 106 -20.39 -1.91 -17.63
CA GLU A 106 -21.69 -2.48 -17.28
C GLU A 106 -21.82 -3.92 -17.81
N PRO A 107 -22.41 -4.84 -17.02
CA PRO A 107 -22.76 -6.15 -17.54
C PRO A 107 -23.79 -5.92 -18.65
N VAL A 108 -23.41 -6.21 -19.88
CA VAL A 108 -24.36 -6.30 -20.99
C VAL A 108 -25.37 -7.35 -20.58
N MET A 109 -26.55 -6.89 -20.19
CA MET A 109 -27.71 -7.72 -19.92
C MET A 109 -28.04 -8.38 -21.25
N GLU A 110 -27.55 -9.60 -21.47
CA GLU A 110 -27.91 -10.44 -22.61
C GLU A 110 -29.37 -10.87 -22.40
N ASN A 111 -30.29 -10.03 -22.88
CA ASN A 111 -31.68 -10.34 -23.05
C ASN A 111 -31.86 -11.16 -24.33
N SER A 112 -31.99 -12.48 -24.20
CA SER A 112 -32.68 -13.30 -25.21
C SER A 112 -33.35 -14.53 -24.62
#